data_AF-A0A4M3K055-F1
#
_entry.id   AF-A0A4M3K055-F1
#
_cell.length_a   1.000
_cell.length_b   1.000
_cell.length_c   1.000
_cell.angle_alpha   90.00
_cell.angle_beta   90.00
_cell.angle_gamma   90.00
#
_symmetry.space_group_name_H-M   'P 1'
#
loop_
_entity.id
_entity.type
_entity.pdbx_description
1 polymer ?
#
loop_
_entity_poly.entity_id
_entity_poly.type
_entity_poly.pdbx_seq_one_letter_code
_entity_poly.pdbx_strand_id
1 'polypeptide(L)'
;MTDRKSRHQIIRLIPNKSAEVVNQALKLILKQHKILSITADNGTEFNRLFDVFSEEHIYYAHPYASWERGTNENHNRLIRRWLPKGTKKTTPKEVAFIENWINNYPKKCLNYKSPREDFLMANLNLKFGVDFKKQKNSRSCLFIII
;
A
#
# COMPACT_ATOMS: atom_id res chain seq x y z
N MET A 1 -0.52 -2.62 2.53
CA MET A 1 -0.22 -1.21 2.19
C MET A 1 0.01 -1.10 0.68
N THR A 2 -0.54 -0.09 0.00
CA THR A 2 -0.60 -0.01 -1.47
C THR A 2 -0.17 1.36 -1.97
N ASP A 3 0.74 1.40 -2.94
CA ASP A 3 1.09 2.64 -3.66
C ASP A 3 -0.04 3.09 -4.59
N ARG A 4 -0.45 4.36 -4.47
CA ARG A 4 -1.56 4.90 -5.25
C ARG A 4 -1.27 4.97 -6.76
N LYS A 5 -0.02 5.19 -7.17
CA LYS A 5 0.36 5.39 -8.57
C LYS A 5 0.59 4.04 -9.24
N SER A 6 1.58 3.29 -8.77
CA SER A 6 2.02 2.02 -9.37
C SER A 6 1.15 0.83 -8.96
N ARG A 7 0.30 1.00 -7.94
CA ARG A 7 -0.50 -0.10 -7.36
C ARG A 7 0.35 -1.20 -6.74
N HIS A 8 1.60 -0.89 -6.43
CA HIS A 8 2.53 -1.81 -5.78
C HIS A 8 2.08 -2.07 -4.34
N GLN A 9 2.06 -3.33 -3.96
CA GLN A 9 1.60 -3.80 -2.66
C GLN A 9 2.76 -4.21 -1.77
N ILE A 10 2.64 -3.83 -0.51
CA ILE A 10 3.47 -4.29 0.60
C ILE A 10 2.52 -4.94 1.60
N ILE A 11 2.65 -6.24 1.81
CA ILE A 11 1.83 -7.05 2.68
C ILE A 11 2.71 -7.57 3.83
N ARG A 12 2.27 -7.36 5.06
CA ARG A 12 2.95 -7.86 6.25
C ARG A 12 1.95 -8.65 7.09
N LEU A 13 2.37 -9.84 7.50
CA LEU A 13 1.63 -10.63 8.47
C LEU A 13 1.84 -10.02 9.85
N ILE A 14 0.75 -9.68 10.53
CA ILE A 14 0.79 -9.11 11.88
C ILE A 14 -0.06 -9.96 12.84
N PRO A 15 0.32 -10.05 14.12
CA PRO A 15 -0.37 -10.90 15.09
C PRO A 15 -1.78 -10.41 15.45
N ASN A 16 -2.02 -9.09 15.43
CA ASN A 16 -3.32 -8.49 15.70
C ASN A 16 -3.42 -7.10 15.06
N LYS A 17 -4.60 -6.49 15.12
CA LYS A 17 -4.90 -5.17 14.53
C LYS A 17 -4.69 -3.99 15.50
N SER A 18 -3.96 -4.16 16.59
CA SER A 18 -3.71 -3.03 17.50
C SER A 18 -2.84 -1.96 16.83
N ALA A 19 -3.09 -0.68 17.17
CA ALA A 19 -2.33 0.43 16.60
C ALA A 19 -0.81 0.30 16.85
N GLU A 20 -0.41 -0.27 17.98
CA GLU A 20 1.00 -0.52 18.29
C GLU A 20 1.65 -1.47 17.28
N VAL A 21 1.01 -2.62 17.03
CA VAL A 21 1.52 -3.62 16.08
C VAL A 21 1.57 -3.07 14.65
N VAL A 22 0.58 -2.27 14.27
CA VAL A 22 0.54 -1.57 12.98
C VAL A 22 1.72 -0.61 12.85
N ASN A 23 1.98 0.19 13.89
CA ASN A 23 3.08 1.14 13.91
C ASN A 23 4.45 0.44 13.88
N GLN A 24 4.61 -0.69 14.57
CA GLN A 24 5.82 -1.51 14.48
C GLN A 24 6.05 -2.01 13.05
N ALA A 25 5.02 -2.54 12.40
CA ALA A 25 5.11 -2.96 11.00
C ALA A 25 5.42 -1.78 10.06
N LEU A 26 4.79 -0.62 10.28
CA LEU A 26 5.02 0.58 9.48
C LEU A 26 6.46 1.09 9.62
N LYS A 27 7.04 1.11 10.83
CA LYS A 27 8.46 1.46 11.04
C LYS A 27 9.40 0.58 10.21
N LEU A 28 9.13 -0.72 10.12
CA LEU A 28 9.95 -1.63 9.32
C LEU A 28 9.83 -1.32 7.82
N ILE A 29 8.65 -0.95 7.35
CA ILE A 29 8.42 -0.61 5.95
C ILE A 29 9.09 0.73 5.61
N LEU A 30 9.02 1.72 6.49
CA LEU A 30 9.66 3.03 6.31
C LEU A 30 11.19 2.94 6.20
N LYS A 31 11.82 1.94 6.81
CA LYS A 31 13.26 1.66 6.63
C LYS A 31 13.62 1.14 5.24
N GLN A 32 12.68 0.50 4.56
CA GLN A 32 12.90 -0.17 3.27
C GLN A 32 12.39 0.66 2.08
N HIS A 33 11.41 1.54 2.32
CA HIS A 33 10.72 2.28 1.27
C HIS A 33 10.61 3.76 1.64
N LYS A 34 10.91 4.62 0.66
CA LYS A 34 10.67 6.06 0.79
C LYS A 34 9.19 6.35 0.58
N ILE A 35 8.49 6.69 1.66
CA ILE A 35 7.06 7.05 1.66
C ILE A 35 6.93 8.55 1.86
N LEU A 36 6.16 9.22 1.01
CA LEU A 36 5.97 10.68 1.07
C LEU A 36 4.70 11.08 1.84
N SER A 37 3.64 10.29 1.72
CA SER A 37 2.41 10.52 2.47
C SER A 37 1.63 9.22 2.67
N ILE A 38 0.81 9.19 3.70
CA ILE A 38 -0.04 8.05 4.03
C ILE A 38 -1.50 8.50 3.96
N THR A 39 -2.34 7.69 3.35
CA THR A 39 -3.81 7.83 3.48
C THR A 39 -4.37 6.61 4.18
N ALA A 40 -5.04 6.82 5.30
CA ALA A 40 -5.70 5.79 6.08
C ALA A 40 -7.21 6.01 6.13
N ASP A 41 -7.95 4.98 6.53
CA ASP A 41 -9.32 5.17 6.98
C ASP A 41 -9.36 5.51 8.47
N ASN A 42 -10.54 5.83 8.98
CA ASN A 42 -10.75 6.14 10.41
C ASN A 42 -10.78 4.89 11.31
N GLY A 43 -10.12 3.80 10.90
CA GLY A 43 -9.94 2.61 11.72
C GLY A 43 -9.11 2.92 12.97
N THR A 44 -9.49 2.35 14.11
CA THR A 44 -8.81 2.61 15.39
C THR A 44 -7.35 2.14 15.37
N GLU A 45 -7.03 1.19 14.52
CA GLU A 45 -5.66 0.73 14.25
C GLU A 45 -4.75 1.81 13.63
N PHE A 46 -5.32 2.86 13.03
CA PHE A 46 -4.61 3.93 12.33
C PHE A 46 -4.64 5.27 13.08
N ASN A 47 -5.27 5.33 14.24
CA ASN A 47 -5.40 6.57 15.01
C ASN A 47 -4.07 7.07 15.59
N ARG A 48 -3.01 6.25 15.56
CA ARG A 48 -1.70 6.58 16.14
C ARG A 48 -0.57 6.60 15.10
N LEU A 49 -0.88 6.76 13.82
CA LEU A 49 0.14 6.78 12.77
C LEU A 49 1.17 7.92 12.95
N PHE A 50 0.76 9.02 13.59
CA PHE A 50 1.62 10.16 13.91
C PHE A 50 2.78 9.81 14.86
N ASP A 51 2.68 8.70 15.62
CA ASP A 51 3.77 8.22 16.49
C ASP A 51 5.01 7.79 15.68
N VAL A 52 4.85 7.51 14.38
CA VAL A 52 5.90 6.91 13.53
C VAL A 52 6.07 7.57 12.17
N PHE A 53 5.17 8.49 11.81
CA PHE A 53 5.16 9.21 10.55
C PHE A 53 4.72 10.65 10.78
N SER A 54 5.18 11.57 9.93
CA SER A 54 4.93 13.00 10.15
C SER A 54 3.44 13.33 9.91
N GLU A 55 2.81 13.98 10.89
CA GLU A 55 1.36 14.21 10.96
C GLU A 55 0.85 15.01 9.75
N GLU A 56 1.61 15.99 9.28
CA GLU A 56 1.25 16.83 8.13
C GLU A 56 1.21 16.06 6.79
N HIS A 57 1.72 14.83 6.77
CA HIS A 57 1.70 13.93 5.63
C HIS A 57 0.75 12.73 5.82
N ILE A 58 -0.06 12.74 6.88
CA ILE A 58 -1.10 11.74 7.14
C ILE A 58 -2.46 12.33 6.76
N TYR A 59 -3.21 11.60 5.94
CA TYR A 59 -4.54 11.98 5.49
C TYR A 59 -5.54 10.89 5.85
N TYR A 60 -6.71 11.26 6.35
CA TYR A 60 -7.78 10.32 6.66
C TYR A 60 -8.91 10.47 5.65
N ALA A 61 -9.47 9.34 5.21
CA ALA A 61 -10.63 9.32 4.34
C ALA A 61 -11.86 9.87 5.08
N HIS A 62 -12.74 10.56 4.35
CA HIS A 62 -13.96 11.11 4.91
C HIS A 62 -14.93 10.00 5.34
N PRO A 63 -15.66 10.17 6.45
CA PRO A 63 -16.76 9.28 6.79
C PRO A 63 -17.74 9.13 5.62
N TYR A 64 -18.20 7.90 5.37
CA TYR A 64 -19.15 7.56 4.29
C TYR A 64 -18.67 7.81 2.85
N ALA A 65 -17.38 8.12 2.64
CA ALA A 65 -16.80 8.33 1.32
C ALA A 65 -16.09 7.06 0.78
N SER A 66 -16.87 6.01 0.47
CA SER A 66 -16.32 4.73 -0.03
C SER A 66 -15.47 4.87 -1.30
N TRP A 67 -15.78 5.86 -2.16
CA TRP A 67 -15.04 6.13 -3.40
C TRP A 67 -13.58 6.52 -3.17
N GLU A 68 -13.24 7.11 -2.02
CA GLU A 68 -11.85 7.45 -1.66
C GLU A 68 -11.00 6.20 -1.40
N ARG A 69 -11.65 5.05 -1.20
CA ARG A 69 -11.06 3.77 -0.80
C ARG A 69 -11.18 2.68 -1.87
N GLY A 70 -11.67 2.99 -3.06
CA GLY A 70 -11.91 1.98 -4.10
C GLY A 70 -10.67 1.18 -4.51
N THR A 71 -9.47 1.78 -4.38
CA THR A 71 -8.22 1.03 -4.56
C THR A 71 -8.08 -0.06 -3.52
N ASN A 72 -8.33 0.25 -2.24
CA ASN A 72 -8.16 -0.69 -1.14
C ASN A 72 -9.13 -1.86 -1.25
N GLU A 73 -10.37 -1.60 -1.63
CA GLU A 73 -11.38 -2.65 -1.84
C GLU A 73 -10.97 -3.63 -2.95
N ASN A 74 -10.48 -3.12 -4.08
CA ASN A 74 -10.01 -3.98 -5.16
C ASN A 74 -8.78 -4.81 -4.73
N HIS A 75 -7.90 -4.23 -3.90
CA HIS A 75 -6.69 -4.93 -3.41
C HIS A 75 -7.06 -6.01 -2.39
N ASN A 76 -7.98 -5.72 -1.47
CA ASN A 76 -8.55 -6.70 -0.55
C ASN A 76 -9.18 -7.89 -1.29
N ARG A 77 -9.87 -7.64 -2.40
CA ARG A 77 -10.43 -8.71 -3.24
C ARG A 77 -9.35 -9.65 -3.80
N LEU A 78 -8.20 -9.12 -4.20
CA LEU A 78 -7.08 -9.93 -4.69
C LEU A 78 -6.46 -10.79 -3.58
N ILE A 79 -6.27 -10.22 -2.39
CA ILE A 79 -5.77 -10.98 -1.23
C ILE A 79 -6.77 -12.08 -0.86
N ARG A 80 -8.07 -11.77 -0.84
CA ARG A 80 -9.14 -12.73 -0.49
C ARG A 80 -9.30 -13.90 -1.46
N ARG A 81 -8.76 -13.80 -2.69
CA ARG A 81 -8.69 -14.94 -3.61
C ARG A 81 -7.77 -16.04 -3.09
N TRP A 82 -6.74 -15.67 -2.34
CA TRP A 82 -5.76 -16.59 -1.76
C TRP A 82 -6.02 -16.87 -0.28
N LEU A 83 -6.54 -15.87 0.45
CA LEU A 83 -6.86 -15.95 1.88
C LEU A 83 -8.35 -15.62 2.10
N PRO A 84 -9.26 -16.59 1.91
CA PRO A 84 -10.68 -16.40 2.16
C PRO A 84 -10.98 -15.91 3.58
N LYS A 85 -12.17 -15.35 3.78
CA LYS A 85 -12.59 -14.91 5.12
C LYS A 85 -12.64 -16.11 6.07
N GLY A 86 -12.02 -15.99 7.24
CA GLY A 86 -11.97 -17.04 8.25
C GLY A 86 -10.72 -17.93 8.20
N THR A 87 -9.77 -17.66 7.30
CA THR A 87 -8.45 -18.31 7.34
C THR A 87 -7.77 -18.09 8.70
N LYS A 88 -7.53 -19.17 9.43
CA LYS A 88 -6.99 -19.12 10.81
C LYS A 88 -5.47 -19.13 10.88
N LYS A 89 -4.80 -19.69 9.86
CA LYS A 89 -3.35 -19.82 9.81
C LYS A 89 -2.86 -19.34 8.46
N THR A 90 -1.83 -18.51 8.48
CA THR A 90 -1.14 -18.05 7.28
C THR A 90 0.33 -17.92 7.63
N THR A 91 1.19 -18.39 6.75
CA THR A 91 2.63 -18.35 6.94
C THR A 91 3.23 -17.11 6.26
N PRO A 92 4.37 -16.59 6.75
CA PRO A 92 5.09 -15.53 6.06
C PRO A 92 5.44 -15.88 4.61
N LYS A 93 5.69 -17.17 4.31
CA LYS A 93 5.98 -17.65 2.95
C LYS A 93 4.76 -17.50 2.02
N GLU A 94 3.57 -17.87 2.48
CA GLU A 94 2.33 -17.68 1.72
C GLU A 94 2.04 -16.20 1.49
N VAL A 95 2.23 -15.36 2.50
CA VAL A 95 2.07 -13.89 2.35
C VAL A 95 3.03 -13.34 1.31
N ALA A 96 4.30 -13.74 1.34
CA ALA A 96 5.29 -13.32 0.34
C ALA A 96 4.93 -13.82 -1.08
N PHE A 97 4.41 -15.04 -1.19
CA PHE A 97 3.92 -15.57 -2.47
C PHE A 97 2.75 -14.73 -3.01
N ILE A 98 1.76 -14.41 -2.16
CA ILE A 98 0.61 -13.59 -2.54
C ILE A 98 1.04 -12.18 -2.93
N GLU A 99 1.91 -11.54 -2.14
CA GLU A 99 2.48 -10.22 -2.45
C GLU A 99 3.18 -10.24 -3.82
N ASN A 100 4.01 -11.25 -4.07
CA ASN A 100 4.70 -11.41 -5.34
C ASN A 100 3.73 -11.64 -6.49
N TRP A 101 2.72 -12.50 -6.32
CA TRP A 101 1.71 -12.75 -7.35
C TRP A 101 0.96 -11.47 -7.72
N ILE A 102 0.49 -10.70 -6.72
CA ILE A 102 -0.26 -9.48 -6.98
C ILE A 102 0.63 -8.41 -7.64
N ASN A 103 1.88 -8.29 -7.21
CA ASN A 103 2.80 -7.30 -7.76
C ASN A 103 3.28 -7.62 -9.17
N ASN A 104 3.21 -8.88 -9.61
CA ASN A 104 3.51 -9.28 -10.98
C ASN A 104 2.25 -9.43 -11.85
N TYR A 105 1.05 -9.26 -11.30
CA TYR A 105 -0.20 -9.39 -12.05
C TYR A 105 -0.43 -8.15 -12.94
N PRO A 106 -0.49 -8.29 -14.28
CA PRO A 106 -0.74 -7.18 -15.19
C PRO A 106 -2.06 -6.47 -14.90
N LYS A 107 -2.05 -5.13 -14.83
CA LYS A 107 -3.26 -4.33 -14.57
C LYS A 107 -3.61 -3.46 -15.77
N LYS A 108 -4.87 -3.54 -16.23
CA LYS A 108 -5.37 -2.71 -17.34
C LYS A 108 -5.18 -1.20 -17.07
N CYS A 109 -5.32 -0.74 -15.83
CA CYS A 109 -5.11 0.65 -15.45
C CYS A 109 -3.65 1.13 -15.53
N LEU A 110 -2.69 0.20 -15.68
CA LEU A 110 -1.26 0.48 -15.87
C LEU A 110 -0.81 0.17 -17.31
N ASN A 111 -1.72 0.25 -18.28
CA ASN A 111 -1.48 -0.17 -19.66
C ASN A 111 -0.93 -1.60 -19.75
N TYR A 112 -1.50 -2.50 -18.96
CA TYR A 112 -1.10 -3.91 -18.86
C TYR A 112 0.32 -4.16 -18.34
N LYS A 113 0.98 -3.15 -17.77
CA LYS A 113 2.16 -3.37 -16.92
C LYS A 113 1.75 -3.97 -15.58
N SER A 114 2.66 -4.71 -14.98
CA SER A 114 2.55 -5.15 -13.60
C SER A 114 2.90 -4.00 -12.64
N PRO A 115 2.34 -4.00 -11.42
CA PRO A 115 2.73 -3.03 -10.39
C PRO A 115 4.22 -2.97 -10.09
N ARG A 116 4.91 -4.11 -10.17
CA ARG A 116 6.36 -4.20 -10.00
C ARG A 116 7.09 -3.42 -11.08
N GLU A 117 6.74 -3.62 -12.35
CA GLU A 117 7.36 -2.91 -13.47
C GLU A 117 7.14 -1.40 -13.34
N ASP A 118 5.90 -0.97 -13.12
CA ASP A 118 5.57 0.46 -13.00
C ASP A 118 6.28 1.12 -11.81
N PHE A 119 6.34 0.42 -10.67
CA PHE A 119 7.05 0.90 -9.48
C PHE A 119 8.56 1.04 -9.70
N LEU A 120 9.19 0.06 -10.35
CA LEU A 120 10.61 0.13 -10.67
C LEU A 120 10.91 1.28 -11.63
N MET A 121 10.10 1.46 -12.67
CA MET A 121 10.26 2.58 -13.61
C MET A 121 10.09 3.94 -12.92
N ALA A 122 9.10 4.06 -12.01
CA ALA A 122 8.90 5.29 -11.25
C ALA A 122 10.11 5.63 -10.36
N ASN A 123 10.71 4.63 -9.71
CA ASN A 123 11.89 4.81 -8.85
C ASN A 123 13.16 5.14 -9.66
N LEU A 124 13.32 4.54 -10.86
CA LEU A 124 14.42 4.87 -11.76
C LEU A 124 14.32 6.31 -12.26
N ASN A 125 13.12 6.75 -12.67
CA ASN A 125 12.91 8.12 -13.12
C ASN A 125 13.21 9.15 -12.01
N LEU A 126 12.86 8.84 -10.76
CA LEU A 126 13.22 9.65 -9.60
C LEU A 126 14.73 9.72 -9.35
N LYS A 127 15.47 8.65 -9.66
CA LYS A 127 16.92 8.57 -9.41
C LYS A 127 17.75 9.25 -10.51
N PHE A 128 17.29 9.20 -11.76
CA PHE A 128 18.04 9.66 -12.93
C PHE A 128 17.51 10.97 -13.54
N GLY A 129 16.47 11.59 -12.97
CA GLY A 129 15.99 12.92 -13.39
C GLY A 129 15.47 12.98 -14.83
N VAL A 130 15.07 11.85 -15.41
CA VAL A 130 14.60 11.79 -16.80
C VAL A 130 13.13 12.19 -16.85
N ASP A 131 12.87 13.50 -16.96
CA ASP A 131 11.54 14.08 -17.05
C ASP A 131 10.91 13.84 -18.44
N PHE A 132 10.23 12.71 -18.61
CA PHE A 132 9.18 12.62 -19.64
C PHE A 132 7.98 13.44 -19.18
N LYS A 133 7.88 14.69 -19.68
CA LYS A 133 6.74 15.61 -19.47
C LYS A 133 5.40 14.91 -19.73
N LYS A 134 4.70 14.53 -18.65
CA LYS A 134 3.24 14.62 -18.41
C LYS A 134 2.85 13.75 -17.21
N GLN A 135 2.86 14.32 -16.00
CA GLN A 135 1.76 14.21 -15.04
C GLN A 135 2.02 15.10 -13.83
N LYS A 136 1.10 16.04 -13.61
CA LYS A 136 1.06 16.97 -12.48
C LYS A 136 1.27 16.22 -11.15
N ASN A 137 2.23 16.69 -10.36
CA ASN A 137 2.26 16.61 -8.90
C ASN A 137 1.94 15.22 -8.29
N SER A 138 2.71 14.17 -8.62
CA SER A 138 2.48 12.84 -8.02
C SER A 138 3.15 12.72 -6.65
N ARG A 139 2.48 13.19 -5.59
CA ARG A 139 2.75 12.76 -4.21
C ARG A 139 2.48 11.24 -4.16
N SER A 140 3.52 10.43 -3.94
CA SER A 140 3.36 8.97 -3.75
C SER A 140 2.64 8.74 -2.42
N CYS A 141 1.32 8.62 -2.53
CA CYS A 141 0.42 8.38 -1.41
C CYS A 141 0.29 6.87 -1.23
N LEU A 142 0.60 6.38 -0.02
CA LEU A 142 0.48 4.97 0.32
C LEU A 142 -0.79 4.74 1.14
N PHE A 143 -1.60 3.77 0.75
CA PHE A 143 -2.80 3.38 1.48
C PHE A 143 -2.53 2.17 2.38
N ILE A 144 -2.77 2.28 3.68
CA ILE A 144 -2.61 1.13 4.59
C ILE A 144 -3.85 0.23 4.50
N ILE A 145 -3.61 -1.08 4.46
CA ILE A 145 -4.63 -2.12 4.42
C ILE A 145 -4.10 -3.24 5.32
N ILE A 146 -4.92 -3.68 6.28
CA ILE A 146 -4.69 -4.86 7.13
C ILE A 146 -5.83 -5.85 6.97
#